data_AF-A0A8H4ETF7-F1
#
_entry.id   AF-A0A8H4ETF7-F1
#
_cell.length_a   1.000
_cell.length_b   1.000
_cell.length_c   1.000
_cell.angle_alpha   90.00
_cell.angle_beta   90.00
_cell.angle_gamma   90.00
#
_symmetry.space_group_name_H-M   'P 1'
#
loop_
_entity.id
_entity.type
_entity.pdbx_description
1 polymer ?
#
loop_
_entity_poly.entity_id
_entity_poly.type
_entity_poly.pdbx_seq_one_letter_code
_entity_poly.pdbx_strand_id
1 'polypeptide(L)'
;MDFRGIIVIFFGLLVTNYAAIILIKCLSYKEGVYTYPDIAEIAFGKMGKHVILVFFTLETITSTIPLVILIGDSLQVLFPNTSIILLKIISWTILVPLTLIDINTWSINSSIFKCSNIN
;
A
#
# COMPACT_ATOMS: atom_id res chain seq x y z
N MET A 1 24.90 -0.83 15.83
CA MET A 1 23.62 -0.17 15.53
C MET A 1 23.70 1.21 16.14
N ASP A 2 24.17 2.19 15.36
CA ASP A 2 24.49 3.52 15.87
C ASP A 2 23.24 4.27 16.31
N PHE A 3 23.36 5.12 17.34
CA PHE A 3 22.26 5.92 17.93
C PHE A 3 21.39 6.65 16.87
N ARG A 4 22.01 7.01 15.74
CA ARG A 4 21.39 7.69 14.60
C ARG A 4 20.30 6.85 13.91
N GLY A 5 20.45 5.53 13.84
CA GLY A 5 19.44 4.65 13.22
C GLY A 5 18.17 4.53 14.05
N ILE A 6 18.30 4.51 15.38
CA ILE A 6 17.17 4.43 16.33
C ILE A 6 16.28 5.67 16.19
N ILE A 7 16.89 6.85 16.06
CA ILE A 7 16.16 8.12 15.88
C ILE A 7 15.27 8.09 14.62
N VAL A 8 15.80 7.58 13.49
CA VAL A 8 15.04 7.54 12.22
C VAL A 8 13.86 6.56 12.32
N ILE A 9 14.06 5.38 12.91
CA ILE A 9 12.98 4.41 13.10
C ILE A 9 11.90 4.96 14.04
N PHE A 10 12.31 5.61 15.14
CA PHE A 10 11.38 6.21 16.08
C PHE A 10 10.57 7.35 15.45
N PHE A 11 11.21 8.18 14.64
CA PHE A 11 10.53 9.23 13.89
C PHE A 11 9.53 8.63 12.89
N GLY A 12 9.93 7.61 12.12
CA GLY A 12 9.02 6.91 11.20
C GLY A 12 7.81 6.32 11.92
N LEU A 13 8.02 5.70 13.08
CA LEU A 13 6.95 5.16 13.92
C LEU A 13 5.96 6.25 14.37
N LEU A 14 6.46 7.41 14.80
CA LEU A 14 5.62 8.54 15.21
C LEU A 14 4.76 9.05 14.05
N VAL A 15 5.36 9.20 12.85
CA VAL A 15 4.64 9.66 11.65
C VAL A 15 3.55 8.66 11.25
N THR A 16 3.87 7.37 11.19
CA THR A 16 2.89 6.32 10.84
C THR A 16 1.77 6.23 11.88
N ASN A 17 2.08 6.33 13.17
CA ASN A 17 1.07 6.33 14.23
C ASN A 17 0.14 7.55 14.12
N TYR A 18 0.71 8.73 13.86
CA TYR A 18 -0.09 9.94 13.65
C TYR A 18 -1.02 9.81 12.43
N ALA A 19 -0.52 9.28 11.31
CA ALA A 19 -1.31 9.01 10.11
C ALA A 19 -2.46 8.01 10.39
N ALA A 20 -2.19 6.94 11.15
CA ALA A 20 -3.20 5.95 11.53
C ALA A 20 -4.31 6.56 12.40
N ILE A 21 -3.96 7.43 13.36
CA ILE A 21 -4.95 8.11 14.21
C ILE A 21 -5.86 9.02 13.40
N ILE A 22 -5.30 9.77 12.42
CA ILE A 22 -6.11 10.61 11.53
C ILE A 22 -7.07 9.74 10.71
N LEU A 23 -6.57 8.64 10.13
CA LEU A 23 -7.39 7.72 9.36
C LEU A 23 -8.54 7.14 10.18
N ILE A 24 -8.27 6.68 11.39
CA ILE A 24 -9.29 6.11 12.29
C ILE A 24 -10.35 7.17 12.62
N LYS A 25 -9.94 8.41 12.91
CA LYS A 25 -10.88 9.51 13.14
C LYS A 25 -11.75 9.79 11.92
N CYS A 26 -11.20 9.71 10.71
CA CYS A 26 -11.96 9.83 9.47
C CYS A 26 -12.94 8.67 9.27
N LEU A 27 -12.53 7.43 9.58
CA LEU A 27 -13.38 6.23 9.50
C LEU A 27 -14.54 6.27 10.51
N SER A 28 -14.31 6.77 11.73
CA SER A 28 -15.35 6.88 12.76
C SER A 28 -16.39 7.97 12.48
N TYR A 29 -16.14 8.87 11.53
CA TYR A 29 -17.06 9.98 11.23
C TYR A 29 -18.30 9.54 10.43
N LYS A 30 -18.22 8.47 9.63
CA LYS A 30 -19.37 7.87 8.93
C LYS A 30 -19.23 6.37 8.76
N GLU A 31 -20.14 5.62 9.38
CA GLU A 31 -20.32 4.19 9.15
C GLU A 31 -20.85 3.97 7.71
N GLY A 32 -20.08 3.25 6.89
CA GLY A 32 -20.50 2.86 5.53
C GLY A 32 -19.54 3.21 4.38
N VAL A 33 -18.36 3.77 4.67
CA VAL A 33 -17.35 4.14 3.66
C VAL A 33 -16.09 3.31 3.89
N TYR A 34 -15.82 2.37 3.00
CA TYR A 34 -14.81 1.32 3.22
C TYR A 34 -13.49 1.56 2.45
N THR A 35 -13.48 2.54 1.54
CA THR A 35 -12.40 2.80 0.59
C THR A 35 -11.72 4.15 0.89
N TYR A 36 -10.39 4.13 1.01
CA TYR A 36 -9.54 5.31 1.28
C TYR A 36 -9.86 6.55 0.42
N PRO A 37 -10.05 6.43 -0.90
CA PRO A 37 -10.40 7.57 -1.76
C PRO A 37 -11.77 8.19 -1.43
N ASP A 38 -12.75 7.36 -1.05
CA ASP A 38 -14.11 7.83 -0.76
C ASP A 38 -14.18 8.52 0.61
N ILE A 39 -13.38 8.05 1.58
CA ILE A 39 -13.18 8.74 2.86
C ILE A 39 -12.59 10.13 2.62
N ALA A 40 -11.59 10.24 1.74
CA ALA A 40 -11.00 11.52 1.38
C ALA A 40 -11.97 12.44 0.61
N GLU A 41 -12.87 11.88 -0.22
CA GLU A 41 -13.93 12.68 -0.86
C GLU A 41 -14.87 13.32 0.16
N ILE A 42 -15.20 12.59 1.23
CA ILE A 42 -16.11 13.09 2.27
C ILE A 42 -15.40 14.09 3.19
N ALA A 43 -14.13 13.87 3.51
CA ALA A 43 -13.36 14.73 4.41
C ALA A 43 -12.86 16.02 3.74
N PHE A 44 -12.41 15.94 2.48
CA PHE A 44 -11.73 17.04 1.76
C PHE A 44 -12.44 17.46 0.47
N GLY A 45 -13.55 16.81 0.11
CA GLY A 45 -14.23 17.01 -1.17
C GLY A 45 -13.54 16.26 -2.33
N LYS A 46 -14.07 16.47 -3.54
CA LYS A 46 -13.60 15.80 -4.78
C LYS A 46 -12.11 15.99 -5.09
N MET A 47 -11.54 17.14 -4.70
CA MET A 47 -10.12 17.42 -4.90
C MET A 47 -9.24 16.55 -4.01
N GLY A 48 -9.61 16.36 -2.74
CA GLY A 48 -8.85 15.51 -1.82
C GLY A 48 -8.84 14.04 -2.23
N LYS A 49 -9.94 13.54 -2.82
CA LYS A 49 -9.97 12.19 -3.41
C LYS A 49 -8.89 11.97 -4.47
N HIS A 50 -8.72 12.93 -5.37
CA HIS A 50 -7.71 12.80 -6.43
C HIS A 50 -6.29 12.82 -5.85
N VAL A 51 -6.03 13.69 -4.89
CA VAL A 51 -4.72 13.80 -4.24
C VAL A 51 -4.35 12.51 -3.51
N ILE A 52 -5.26 11.95 -2.68
CA ILE A 52 -4.97 10.73 -1.92
C ILE A 52 -4.78 9.53 -2.84
N LEU A 53 -5.56 9.44 -3.92
CA LEU A 53 -5.46 8.35 -4.90
C LEU A 53 -4.10 8.38 -5.60
N VAL A 54 -3.65 9.56 -6.01
CA VAL A 54 -2.32 9.74 -6.64
C VAL A 54 -1.22 9.38 -5.66
N PHE A 55 -1.30 9.86 -4.41
CA PHE A 55 -0.28 9.59 -3.40
C PHE A 55 -0.17 8.10 -3.06
N PHE A 56 -1.31 7.43 -2.86
CA PHE A 56 -1.37 6.00 -2.62
C PHE A 56 -0.79 5.19 -3.78
N THR A 57 -1.12 5.58 -5.02
CA THR A 57 -0.57 4.94 -6.22
C THR A 57 0.95 5.11 -6.29
N LEU A 58 1.45 6.33 -6.03
CA LEU A 58 2.88 6.62 -6.02
C LEU A 58 3.62 5.82 -4.93
N GLU A 59 3.04 5.71 -3.75
CA GLU A 59 3.64 4.98 -2.63
C GLU A 59 3.72 3.47 -2.92
N THR A 60 2.67 2.87 -3.47
CA THR A 60 2.70 1.46 -3.89
C THR A 60 3.76 1.22 -4.97
N ILE A 61 3.87 2.10 -5.97
CA ILE A 61 4.92 2.01 -7.00
C ILE A 61 6.30 2.13 -6.37
N THR A 62 6.48 3.08 -5.45
CA THR A 62 7.76 3.34 -4.79
C THR A 62 8.20 2.17 -3.89
N SER A 63 7.26 1.55 -3.17
CA SER A 63 7.53 0.39 -2.30
C SER A 63 7.89 -0.88 -3.09
N THR A 64 7.35 -1.03 -4.30
CA THR A 64 7.57 -2.17 -5.18
C THR A 64 9.02 -2.24 -5.69
N ILE A 65 9.63 -1.09 -6.00
CA ILE A 65 10.99 -0.99 -6.56
C ILE A 65 12.08 -1.62 -5.66
N PRO A 66 12.24 -1.22 -4.38
CA PRO A 66 13.25 -1.80 -3.50
C PRO A 66 12.99 -3.27 -3.20
N LEU A 67 11.72 -3.70 -3.17
CA LEU A 67 11.36 -5.11 -2.97
C LEU A 67 11.87 -5.97 -4.12
N VAL A 68 11.65 -5.55 -5.38
CA VAL A 68 12.20 -6.25 -6.56
C VAL A 68 13.73 -6.29 -6.55
N ILE A 69 14.39 -5.18 -6.19
CA ILE A 69 15.85 -5.12 -6.13
C ILE A 69 16.39 -6.11 -5.09
N LEU A 70 15.81 -6.11 -3.88
CA LEU A 70 16.22 -6.98 -2.78
C LEU A 70 16.04 -8.48 -3.12
N ILE A 71 14.93 -8.83 -3.76
CA ILE A 71 14.69 -10.20 -4.24
C ILE A 71 15.71 -10.56 -5.33
N GLY A 72 15.96 -9.64 -6.27
CA GLY A 72 16.95 -9.83 -7.33
C GLY A 72 18.34 -10.14 -6.78
N ASP A 73 18.82 -9.35 -5.81
CA ASP A 73 20.12 -9.57 -5.18
C ASP A 73 20.15 -10.88 -4.38
N SER A 74 19.05 -11.21 -3.68
CA SER A 74 18.95 -12.47 -2.91
C SER A 74 18.97 -13.70 -3.82
N LEU A 75 18.30 -13.66 -4.97
CA LEU A 75 18.31 -14.76 -5.94
C LEU A 75 19.65 -14.89 -6.67
N GLN A 76 20.36 -13.77 -6.90
CA GLN A 76 21.71 -13.79 -7.47
C GLN A 76 22.66 -14.62 -6.59
N VAL A 77 22.53 -14.49 -5.28
CA VAL A 77 23.32 -15.23 -4.29
C VAL A 77 22.92 -16.72 -4.26
N LEU A 78 21.63 -17.03 -4.41
CA LEU A 78 21.12 -18.40 -4.38
C LEU A 78 21.38 -19.20 -5.67
N PHE A 79 21.34 -18.55 -6.84
CA PHE A 79 21.51 -19.19 -8.15
C PHE A 79 22.52 -18.42 -9.01
N PRO A 80 23.82 -18.67 -8.84
CA PRO A 80 24.88 -17.93 -9.55
C PRO A 80 24.90 -18.16 -11.07
N ASN A 81 24.18 -19.16 -11.58
CA ASN A 81 24.20 -19.57 -12.99
C ASN A 81 22.98 -19.09 -13.80
N THR A 82 22.03 -18.38 -13.19
CA THR A 82 20.81 -17.89 -13.85
C THR A 82 20.97 -16.43 -14.24
N SER A 83 20.45 -16.06 -15.42
CA SER A 83 20.56 -14.69 -15.91
C SER A 83 19.73 -13.69 -15.06
N ILE A 84 20.38 -12.62 -14.59
CA ILE A 84 19.80 -11.48 -13.82
C ILE A 84 18.49 -11.00 -14.46
N ILE A 85 18.48 -10.92 -15.78
CA ILE A 85 17.41 -10.27 -16.54
C ILE A 85 16.11 -11.07 -16.42
N LEU A 86 16.19 -12.41 -16.48
CA LEU A 86 15.04 -13.28 -16.27
C LEU A 86 14.52 -13.20 -14.84
N LEU A 87 15.40 -13.16 -13.84
CA LEU A 87 15.02 -13.06 -12.43
C LEU A 87 14.30 -11.73 -12.12
N LYS A 88 14.76 -10.64 -12.72
CA LYS A 88 14.08 -9.35 -12.67
C LYS A 88 12.71 -9.43 -13.34
N ILE A 89 12.61 -9.98 -14.55
CA ILE A 89 11.32 -10.11 -15.27
C ILE A 89 10.32 -10.96 -14.47
N ILE A 90 10.77 -12.07 -13.88
CA ILE A 90 9.95 -12.94 -13.02
C ILE A 90 9.46 -12.18 -11.80
N SER A 91 10.33 -11.43 -11.12
CA SER A 91 9.95 -10.62 -9.96
C SER A 91 8.91 -9.55 -10.31
N TRP A 92 9.11 -8.82 -11.42
CA TRP A 92 8.12 -7.86 -11.91
C TRP A 92 6.79 -8.53 -12.26
N THR A 93 6.83 -9.68 -12.94
CA THR A 93 5.65 -10.45 -13.34
C THR A 93 4.88 -11.01 -12.14
N ILE A 94 5.52 -11.22 -10.99
CA ILE A 94 4.89 -11.67 -9.74
C ILE A 94 4.40 -10.51 -8.88
N LEU A 95 5.12 -9.39 -8.81
CA LEU A 95 4.70 -8.23 -8.02
C LEU A 95 3.52 -7.49 -8.64
N VAL A 96 3.44 -7.42 -9.97
CA VAL A 96 2.32 -6.80 -10.67
C VAL A 96 0.96 -7.45 -10.32
N PRO A 97 0.75 -8.77 -10.42
CA PRO A 97 -0.51 -9.40 -10.02
C PRO A 97 -0.77 -9.29 -8.52
N LEU A 98 0.27 -9.27 -7.68
CA LEU A 98 0.13 -9.11 -6.24
C LEU A 98 -0.45 -7.72 -5.88
N THR A 99 0.04 -6.66 -6.55
CA THR A 99 -0.50 -5.30 -6.38
C THR A 99 -1.94 -5.13 -6.90
N LEU A 100 -2.36 -5.94 -7.88
CA LEU A 100 -3.73 -5.94 -8.41
C LEU A 100 -4.69 -6.76 -7.54
N ILE A 101 -4.20 -7.82 -6.88
CA ILE A 101 -4.97 -8.65 -5.95
C ILE A 101 -5.44 -7.81 -4.75
N ASP A 102 -4.58 -6.94 -4.21
CA ASP A 102 -4.92 -6.08 -3.08
C ASP A 102 -6.03 -5.07 -3.42
N ILE A 103 -6.13 -4.62 -4.68
CA ILE A 103 -7.18 -3.68 -5.08
C ILE A 103 -8.53 -4.40 -5.27
N ASN A 104 -8.51 -5.63 -5.81
CA ASN A 104 -9.74 -6.37 -6.13
C ASN A 104 -10.39 -7.00 -4.88
N THR A 105 -9.59 -7.41 -3.89
CA THR A 105 -10.08 -8.13 -2.71
C THR A 105 -10.86 -7.23 -1.74
N TRP A 106 -10.47 -5.96 -1.59
CA TRP A 106 -11.20 -5.00 -0.74
C TRP A 106 -12.51 -4.54 -1.39
N SER A 107 -12.54 -4.41 -2.72
CA SER A 107 -13.73 -4.02 -3.46
C SER A 107 -14.87 -5.04 -3.30
N ILE A 108 -14.56 -6.35 -3.33
CA ILE A 108 -15.56 -7.43 -3.24
C ILE A 108 -16.20 -7.46 -1.84
N ASN A 109 -15.42 -7.24 -0.78
CA ASN A 109 -15.95 -7.19 0.57
C ASN A 109 -16.90 -6.01 0.78
N SER A 110 -16.60 -4.85 0.18
CA SER A 110 -17.45 -3.65 0.29
C SER A 110 -18.81 -3.78 -0.43
N SER A 111 -18.85 -4.47 -1.58
CA SER A 111 -20.08 -4.71 -2.34
C SER A 111 -20.95 -5.78 -1.69
N ILE A 112 -20.36 -6.83 -1.11
CA ILE A 112 -21.09 -7.81 -0.28
C ILE A 112 -21.67 -7.16 0.97
N PHE A 113 -20.91 -6.30 1.66
CA PHE A 113 -21.39 -5.59 2.85
C PHE A 113 -22.57 -4.67 2.52
N LYS A 114 -22.55 -4.03 1.34
CA LYS A 114 -23.67 -3.22 0.85
C LYS A 114 -24.93 -4.05 0.59
N CYS A 115 -24.80 -5.28 0.09
CA CYS A 115 -25.95 -6.18 -0.07
C CYS A 115 -26.45 -6.79 1.26
N SER A 116 -25.57 -6.97 2.24
CA SER A 116 -25.94 -7.55 3.55
C SER A 116 -26.74 -6.59 4.45
N ASN A 117 -26.64 -5.27 4.24
CA ASN A 117 -27.31 -4.26 5.08
C ASN A 117 -28.64 -3.74 4.46
N ILE A 118 -29.24 -4.51 3.54
CA ILE A 118 -30.52 -4.20 2.88
C ILE A 118 -31.55 -5.33 3.10
N ASN A 119 -31.35 -6.20 4.10
CA ASN A 119 -32.33 -7.21 4.50
C ASN A 119 -32.51 -7.25 6.01
#